data_AF-A0A2E0UVU5-F1
#
_entry.id   AF-A0A2E0UVU5-F1
#
_cell.length_a   1.000
_cell.length_b   1.000
_cell.length_c   1.000
_cell.angle_alpha   90.00
_cell.angle_beta   90.00
_cell.angle_gamma   90.00
#
_symmetry.space_group_name_H-M   'P 1'
#
loop_
_entity.id
_entity.type
_entity.pdbx_description
1 polymer ?
#
loop_
_entity_poly.entity_id
_entity_poly.type
_entity_poly.pdbx_seq_one_letter_code
_entity_poly.pdbx_strand_id
1 'polypeptide(L)'
;MDLITWEDKLSVNIQSMDQEHKQLIGLINELHNAMRQGQGKLVLSSTLENLIRYTQTHFTNEEKLMQEMGYPNLKEHKKEHAALTKQVIDLQNRHEQGELVLTIEIMQFLKNWLTHHILNTDKKYGEFV
;
A
#
# COMPACT_ATOMS: atom_id res chain seq x y z
N MET A 1 -8.38 3.71 -16.40
CA MET A 1 -7.19 2.94 -16.82
C MET A 1 -6.34 2.78 -15.59
N ASP A 2 -5.98 1.55 -15.29
CA ASP A 2 -5.35 1.21 -14.03
C ASP A 2 -3.92 1.74 -14.00
N LEU A 3 -3.54 2.27 -12.84
CA LEU A 3 -2.19 2.74 -12.57
C LEU A 3 -1.24 1.57 -12.33
N ILE A 4 -1.76 0.53 -11.68
CA ILE A 4 -1.09 -0.72 -11.36
C ILE A 4 -1.98 -1.88 -11.79
N THR A 5 -1.44 -2.84 -12.52
CA THR A 5 -2.13 -4.09 -12.86
C THR A 5 -1.46 -5.22 -12.09
N TRP A 6 -2.25 -6.11 -11.50
CA TRP A 6 -1.69 -7.31 -10.88
C TRP A 6 -0.97 -8.15 -11.95
N GLU A 7 0.23 -8.60 -11.61
CA GLU A 7 1.03 -9.50 -12.44
C GLU A 7 1.51 -10.64 -11.55
N ASP A 8 1.67 -11.85 -12.08
CA ASP A 8 2.10 -13.03 -11.29
C ASP A 8 3.46 -12.82 -10.61
N LYS A 9 4.30 -11.93 -11.17
CA LYS A 9 5.56 -11.53 -10.53
C LYS A 9 5.38 -10.82 -9.19
N LEU A 10 4.19 -10.30 -8.86
CA LEU A 10 3.86 -9.68 -7.58
C LEU A 10 3.36 -10.69 -6.54
N SER A 11 3.21 -11.97 -6.91
CA SER A 11 2.88 -13.01 -5.94
C SER A 11 4.04 -13.26 -4.99
N VAL A 12 3.70 -13.45 -3.71
CA VAL A 12 4.62 -13.93 -2.67
C VAL A 12 4.41 -15.42 -2.35
N ASN A 13 3.63 -16.13 -3.18
CA ASN A 13 3.24 -17.54 -3.01
C ASN A 13 2.45 -17.84 -1.72
N ILE A 14 1.85 -16.82 -1.10
CA ILE A 14 0.97 -16.96 0.04
C ILE A 14 -0.39 -16.36 -0.33
N GLN A 15 -1.39 -17.21 -0.51
CA GLN A 15 -2.68 -16.82 -1.08
C GLN A 15 -3.35 -15.65 -0.34
N SER A 16 -3.29 -15.63 1.00
CA SER A 16 -3.85 -14.53 1.81
C SER A 16 -3.13 -13.21 1.56
N MET A 17 -1.80 -13.20 1.49
CA MET A 17 -1.01 -11.99 1.23
C MET A 17 -1.22 -11.49 -0.20
N ASP A 18 -1.28 -12.39 -1.18
CA ASP A 18 -1.61 -12.04 -2.57
C ASP A 18 -3.01 -11.40 -2.70
N GLN A 19 -3.98 -11.87 -1.91
CA GLN A 19 -5.31 -11.27 -1.87
C GLN A 19 -5.25 -9.85 -1.30
N GLU A 20 -4.50 -9.63 -0.22
CA GLU A 20 -4.32 -8.30 0.35
C GLU A 20 -3.58 -7.33 -0.59
N HIS A 21 -2.52 -7.79 -1.27
CA HIS A 21 -1.83 -6.99 -2.28
C HIS A 21 -2.76 -6.58 -3.44
N LYS A 22 -3.62 -7.50 -3.91
CA LYS A 22 -4.61 -7.19 -4.95
C LYS A 22 -5.62 -6.14 -4.48
N GLN A 23 -6.05 -6.19 -3.22
CA GLN A 23 -6.93 -5.17 -2.65
C GLN A 23 -6.22 -3.81 -2.53
N LEU A 24 -4.96 -3.78 -2.09
CA LEU A 24 -4.16 -2.54 -2.07
C LEU A 24 -4.01 -1.92 -3.46
N ILE A 25 -3.71 -2.73 -4.47
CA ILE A 25 -3.67 -2.30 -5.87
C ILE A 25 -5.01 -1.74 -6.32
N GLY A 26 -6.11 -2.40 -5.96
CA GLY A 26 -7.47 -1.93 -6.22
C GLY A 26 -7.72 -0.53 -5.64
N LEU A 27 -7.43 -0.33 -4.36
CA LEU A 27 -7.61 0.96 -3.67
C LEU A 27 -6.74 2.07 -4.28
N ILE A 28 -5.49 1.76 -4.67
CA ILE A 28 -4.62 2.74 -5.36
C ILE A 28 -5.22 3.12 -6.73
N ASN A 29 -5.75 2.14 -7.47
CA ASN A 29 -6.40 2.40 -8.76
C ASN A 29 -7.70 3.19 -8.61
N GLU A 30 -8.49 2.94 -7.56
CA GLU A 30 -9.68 3.71 -7.23
C GLU A 30 -9.31 5.18 -6.95
N LEU A 31 -8.31 5.42 -6.11
CA LEU A 31 -7.82 6.77 -5.82
C LEU A 31 -7.33 7.47 -7.10
N HIS A 32 -6.53 6.78 -7.92
CA HIS A 32 -6.07 7.29 -9.21
C HIS A 32 -7.22 7.69 -10.14
N ASN A 33 -8.24 6.84 -10.26
CA ASN A 33 -9.38 7.08 -11.13
C ASN A 33 -10.25 8.22 -10.61
N ALA A 34 -10.47 8.31 -9.29
CA ALA A 34 -11.19 9.41 -8.65
C ALA A 34 -10.51 10.76 -8.96
N MET A 35 -9.18 10.81 -8.87
CA MET A 35 -8.39 12.00 -9.23
C MET A 35 -8.53 12.36 -10.71
N ARG A 36 -8.39 11.37 -11.60
CA ARG A 36 -8.48 11.59 -13.06
C ARG A 36 -9.86 12.05 -13.51
N GLN A 37 -10.91 11.61 -12.84
CA GLN A 37 -12.29 11.99 -13.14
C GLN A 37 -12.67 13.36 -12.53
N GLY A 38 -11.76 14.00 -11.78
CA GLY A 38 -12.06 15.25 -11.09
C GLY A 38 -13.15 15.08 -10.04
N GLN A 39 -13.22 13.93 -9.38
CA GLN A 39 -14.20 13.70 -8.31
C GLN A 39 -13.98 14.68 -7.15
N GLY A 40 -15.07 15.01 -6.47
CA GLY A 40 -15.03 16.01 -5.40
C GLY A 40 -14.19 15.58 -4.19
N LYS A 41 -13.78 16.57 -3.39
CA LYS A 41 -12.93 16.40 -2.19
C LYS A 41 -13.40 15.27 -1.27
N LEU A 42 -14.71 15.13 -1.05
CA LEU A 42 -15.28 14.09 -0.18
C LEU A 42 -14.95 12.67 -0.65
N VAL A 43 -15.04 12.40 -1.96
CA VAL A 43 -14.76 11.07 -2.51
C VAL A 43 -13.26 10.77 -2.48
N LEU A 44 -12.44 11.78 -2.75
CA LEU A 44 -10.98 11.66 -2.62
C LEU A 44 -10.57 11.38 -1.17
N SER A 45 -11.15 12.11 -0.21
CA SER A 45 -10.92 11.90 1.23
C SER A 45 -11.29 10.49 1.67
N SER A 46 -12.48 9.99 1.30
CA SER A 46 -12.92 8.65 1.71
C SER A 46 -12.08 7.55 1.07
N THR A 47 -11.68 7.72 -0.19
CA THR A 47 -10.84 6.74 -0.89
C THR A 47 -9.43 6.71 -0.31
N LEU A 48 -8.86 7.88 0.00
CA LEU A 48 -7.59 7.96 0.71
C LEU A 48 -7.69 7.27 2.07
N GLU A 49 -8.68 7.61 2.90
CA GLU A 49 -8.87 7.01 4.23
C GLU A 49 -8.98 5.47 4.17
N ASN A 50 -9.72 4.94 3.20
CA ASN A 50 -9.80 3.50 2.93
C ASN A 50 -8.42 2.89 2.65
N LEU A 51 -7.63 3.53 1.77
CA LEU A 51 -6.27 3.08 1.44
C LEU A 51 -5.37 3.04 2.68
N ILE A 52 -5.40 4.08 3.52
CA ILE A 52 -4.57 4.15 4.74
C ILE A 52 -4.92 3.03 5.72
N ARG A 53 -6.21 2.90 6.03
CA ARG A 53 -6.72 1.87 6.94
C ARG A 53 -6.38 0.46 6.45
N TYR A 54 -6.53 0.22 5.16
CA TYR A 54 -6.24 -1.10 4.59
C TYR A 54 -4.73 -1.39 4.58
N THR A 55 -3.89 -0.39 4.31
CA THR A 55 -2.43 -0.50 4.40
C THR A 55 -1.97 -0.90 5.81
N GLN A 56 -2.51 -0.27 6.85
CA GLN A 56 -2.19 -0.62 8.25
C GLN A 56 -2.63 -2.04 8.61
N THR A 57 -3.80 -2.45 8.12
CA THR A 57 -4.33 -3.80 8.34
C THR A 57 -3.44 -4.84 7.68
N HIS A 58 -3.06 -4.61 6.42
CA HIS A 58 -2.15 -5.47 5.66
C HIS A 58 -0.81 -5.64 6.38
N PHE A 59 -0.14 -4.54 6.75
CA PHE A 59 1.12 -4.59 7.49
C PHE A 59 1.00 -5.35 8.81
N THR A 60 -0.12 -5.19 9.53
CA THR A 60 -0.36 -5.93 10.77
C THR A 60 -0.45 -7.44 10.51
N ASN A 61 -1.16 -7.85 9.47
CA ASN A 61 -1.33 -9.26 9.11
C ASN A 61 -0.02 -9.91 8.65
N GLU A 62 0.73 -9.20 7.82
CA GLU A 62 2.04 -9.62 7.31
C GLU A 62 3.08 -9.72 8.42
N GLU A 63 3.15 -8.72 9.30
CA GLU A 63 4.04 -8.75 10.47
C GLU A 63 3.71 -9.88 11.43
N LYS A 64 2.42 -10.18 11.62
CA LYS A 64 1.96 -11.31 12.43
C LYS A 64 2.39 -12.63 11.79
N LEU A 65 2.19 -12.79 10.48
CA LEU A 65 2.63 -13.98 9.73
C LEU A 65 4.14 -14.19 9.87
N MET A 66 4.94 -13.14 9.62
CA MET A 66 6.39 -13.16 9.77
C MET A 66 6.83 -13.50 11.20
N GLN A 67 6.09 -13.04 12.21
CA GLN A 67 6.36 -13.37 13.61
C GLN A 67 6.06 -14.84 13.92
N GLU A 68 4.93 -15.37 13.45
CA GLU A 68 4.51 -16.75 13.68
C GLU A 68 5.48 -17.76 13.05
N MET A 69 6.05 -17.44 11.88
CA MET A 69 7.04 -18.28 11.21
C MET A 69 8.48 -18.05 11.68
N GLY A 70 8.74 -17.08 12.55
CA GLY A 70 10.08 -16.75 13.04
C GLY A 70 11.00 -16.12 11.99
N TYR A 71 10.46 -15.31 11.08
CA TYR A 71 11.23 -14.67 10.01
C TYR A 71 12.33 -13.75 10.58
N PRO A 72 13.62 -13.99 10.28
CA PRO A 72 14.73 -13.29 10.94
C PRO A 72 14.80 -11.79 10.64
N ASN A 73 14.27 -11.34 9.49
CA ASN A 73 14.33 -9.94 9.07
C ASN A 73 13.07 -9.13 9.42
N LEU A 74 12.17 -9.66 10.26
CA LEU A 74 10.94 -8.99 10.70
C LEU A 74 11.18 -7.55 11.20
N LYS A 75 12.26 -7.33 11.97
CA LYS A 75 12.57 -6.01 12.52
C LYS A 75 12.87 -4.98 11.44
N GLU A 76 13.55 -5.37 10.36
CA GLU A 76 13.87 -4.45 9.26
C GLU A 76 12.63 -4.18 8.42
N HIS A 77 11.86 -5.23 8.13
CA HIS A 77 10.58 -5.12 7.41
C HIS A 77 9.62 -4.12 8.10
N LYS A 78 9.46 -4.23 9.44
CA LYS A 78 8.66 -3.30 10.24
C LYS A 78 9.08 -1.83 10.10
N LYS A 79 10.36 -1.54 9.82
CA LYS A 79 10.81 -0.15 9.61
C LYS A 79 10.32 0.40 8.27
N GLU A 80 10.31 -0.42 7.22
CA GLU A 80 9.78 -0.03 5.91
C GLU A 80 8.29 0.29 6.02
N HIS A 81 7.53 -0.55 6.73
CA HIS A 81 6.12 -0.31 7.04
C HIS A 81 5.88 0.97 7.83
N ALA A 82 6.65 1.19 8.90
CA ALA A 82 6.54 2.39 9.72
C ALA A 82 6.86 3.65 8.91
N ALA A 83 7.85 3.59 8.01
CA ALA A 83 8.24 4.70 7.15
C ALA A 83 7.15 5.06 6.14
N LEU A 84 6.49 4.07 5.51
CA LEU A 84 5.36 4.35 4.63
C LEU A 84 4.17 4.87 5.41
N THR A 85 3.81 4.21 6.52
CA THR A 85 2.65 4.60 7.34
C THR A 85 2.74 6.06 7.76
N LYS A 86 3.93 6.50 8.20
CA LYS A 86 4.17 7.91 8.52
C LYS A 86 3.93 8.83 7.32
N GLN A 87 4.49 8.51 6.15
CA GLN A 87 4.33 9.33 4.95
C GLN A 87 2.86 9.43 4.54
N VAL A 88 2.12 8.33 4.58
CA VAL A 88 0.72 8.29 4.19
C VAL A 88 -0.18 9.04 5.18
N ILE A 89 0.11 8.99 6.48
CA ILE A 89 -0.57 9.82 7.49
C ILE A 89 -0.27 11.31 7.27
N ASP A 90 0.98 11.67 6.99
CA ASP A 90 1.35 13.06 6.69
C ASP A 90 0.60 13.59 5.45
N LEU A 91 0.40 12.76 4.44
CA LEU A 91 -0.41 13.09 3.27
C LEU A 91 -1.89 13.31 3.61
N GLN A 92 -2.47 12.45 4.46
CA GLN A 92 -3.84 12.61 4.94
C GLN A 92 -4.04 13.95 5.66
N ASN A 93 -3.16 14.25 6.62
CA ASN A 93 -3.24 15.47 7.42
C ASN A 93 -3.23 16.73 6.54
N ARG A 94 -2.35 16.76 5.53
CA ARG A 94 -2.27 17.88 4.58
C ARG A 94 -3.52 18.00 3.70
N HIS A 95 -4.05 16.87 3.22
CA HIS A 95 -5.30 16.84 2.44
C HIS A 95 -6.50 17.36 3.26
N GLU A 96 -6.60 16.95 4.52
CA GLU A 96 -7.63 17.42 5.44
C GLU A 96 -7.54 18.93 5.68
N GLN A 97 -6.33 19.46 5.80
CA GLN A 97 -6.05 20.91 5.88
C GLN A 97 -6.36 21.68 4.59
N GLY A 98 -6.74 20.99 3.50
CA GLY A 98 -7.13 21.61 2.23
C GLY A 98 -5.96 21.90 1.30
N GLU A 99 -4.77 21.38 1.59
CA GLU A 99 -3.67 21.41 0.62
C GLU A 99 -4.00 20.53 -0.58
N LEU A 100 -3.65 20.99 -1.78
CA LEU A 100 -3.70 20.22 -3.02
C LEU A 100 -2.57 19.20 -3.04
N VAL A 101 -2.66 18.17 -2.19
CA VAL A 101 -1.62 17.14 -2.07
C VAL A 101 -1.82 15.96 -2.99
N LEU A 102 -3.05 15.57 -3.28
CA LEU A 102 -3.33 14.43 -4.16
C LEU A 102 -2.94 14.77 -5.60
N THR A 103 -1.67 14.51 -5.93
CA THR A 103 -1.05 14.78 -7.23
C THR A 103 -0.64 13.49 -7.93
N ILE A 104 -0.32 13.60 -9.21
CA ILE A 104 0.26 12.50 -9.99
C ILE A 104 1.55 11.98 -9.33
N GLU A 105 2.33 12.85 -8.69
CA GLU A 105 3.57 12.48 -7.99
C GLU A 105 3.29 11.54 -6.82
N ILE A 106 2.26 11.80 -6.01
CA ILE A 106 1.84 10.88 -4.93
C ILE A 106 1.42 9.54 -5.50
N MET A 107 0.63 9.55 -6.56
CA MET A 107 0.18 8.30 -7.18
C MET A 107 1.37 7.48 -7.71
N GLN A 108 2.36 8.15 -8.30
CA GLN A 108 3.59 7.51 -8.75
C GLN A 108 4.42 6.98 -7.58
N PHE A 109 4.49 7.73 -6.47
CA PHE A 109 5.14 7.29 -5.24
C PHE A 109 4.48 6.02 -4.69
N LEU A 110 3.15 5.99 -4.52
CA LEU A 110 2.42 4.83 -4.00
C LEU A 110 2.62 3.60 -4.89
N LYS A 111 2.54 3.78 -6.21
CA LYS A 111 2.83 2.72 -7.19
C LYS A 111 4.25 2.18 -7.04
N ASN A 112 5.23 3.06 -7.04
CA ASN A 112 6.63 2.66 -6.98
C ASN A 112 6.94 1.97 -5.65
N TRP A 113 6.45 2.53 -4.54
CA TRP A 113 6.64 1.95 -3.22
C TRP A 113 6.04 0.54 -3.16
N LEU A 114 4.75 0.38 -3.49
CA LEU A 114 4.07 -0.92 -3.36
C LEU A 114 4.72 -1.99 -4.25
N THR A 115 4.99 -1.66 -5.51
CA THR A 115 5.60 -2.64 -6.44
C THR A 115 7.02 -2.98 -6.05
N HIS A 116 7.81 -2.01 -5.57
CA HIS A 116 9.18 -2.25 -5.11
C HIS A 116 9.21 -3.07 -3.81
N HIS A 117 8.35 -2.73 -2.84
CA HIS A 117 8.23 -3.42 -1.55
C HIS A 117 7.85 -4.89 -1.76
N ILE A 118 6.82 -5.16 -2.56
CA ILE A 118 6.42 -6.54 -2.90
C ILE A 118 7.58 -7.33 -3.52
N LEU A 119 8.22 -6.75 -4.55
CA LEU A 119 9.24 -7.45 -5.32
C LEU A 119 10.55 -7.68 -4.58
N ASN A 120 10.94 -6.78 -3.68
CA ASN A 120 12.27 -6.78 -3.06
C ASN A 120 12.26 -7.07 -1.56
N THR A 121 11.11 -6.91 -0.90
CA THR A 121 10.97 -7.09 0.55
C THR A 121 10.03 -8.25 0.83
N ASP A 122 8.81 -8.26 0.28
CA ASP A 122 7.79 -9.24 0.66
C ASP A 122 8.08 -10.64 0.12
N LYS A 123 8.57 -10.71 -1.12
CA LYS A 123 9.01 -11.99 -1.71
C LYS A 123 9.99 -12.77 -0.84
N LYS A 124 10.84 -12.08 -0.07
CA LYS A 124 11.83 -12.74 0.78
C LYS A 124 11.21 -13.53 1.92
N TYR A 125 10.09 -13.09 2.51
CA TYR A 125 9.40 -13.94 3.49
C TYR A 125 8.61 -15.04 2.78
N GLY A 126 8.08 -14.78 1.59
CA GLY A 126 7.39 -15.78 0.77
C GLY A 126 8.28 -16.97 0.39
N GLU A 127 9.57 -16.72 0.16
CA GLU A 127 10.59 -17.76 -0.08
C GLU A 127 11.07 -18.45 1.21
N PHE A 128 10.81 -17.86 2.37
CA PHE A 128 11.20 -18.43 3.67
C PHE A 128 10.18 -19.44 4.20
N VAL A 129 8.93 -19.41 3.71
CA VAL A 129 7.87 -20.38 4.09
C VAL A 129 8.08 -21.74 3.45
#